data_AF-A0A5C5XRJ8-F1
#
_entry.id   AF-A0A5C5XRJ8-F1
#
_cell.length_a   1.000
_cell.length_b   1.000
_cell.length_c   1.000
_cell.angle_alpha   90.00
_cell.angle_beta   90.00
_cell.angle_gamma   90.00
#
_symmetry.space_group_name_H-M   'P 1'
#
loop_
_entity.id
_entity.type
_entity.pdbx_description
1 polymer ?
#
loop_
_entity_poly.entity_id
_entity_poly.type
_entity_poly.pdbx_seq_one_letter_code
_entity_poly.pdbx_strand_id
1 'polypeptide(L)'
;MNKLDPQKLFTQIAEDVPSELHQHLFVTGSLAAAYHYRTELMGQAINTKDADLVIHPAGHVESCREMTEKLLGTGWRKTDACFPMERQEPVDDLRAIRLLPPTSDEYFIEFLNIPEQDQIEAKKWIPIQMSDGWYGLPSFRFLGVVSIGRLRSEMGLEYAAPSMMALTNLLSHPEVGKSRIESGSMTGTLRSAKDLGRVIALARLAGRDEVESWQEPWFDAVKQCFPSGWKELTVKIGRGLEELLGDANALQEAQRTTDIGILNGMNVTVDELRAEGERLIVDLIEPLREMANDGIE
;
A
#
# COMPACT_ATOMS: atom_id res chain seq x y z
N MET A 1 5.35 14.77 18.22
CA MET A 1 5.17 14.13 16.90
C MET A 1 4.88 15.24 15.92
N ASN A 2 5.71 15.42 14.89
CA ASN A 2 5.48 16.43 13.85
C ASN A 2 4.33 15.94 12.98
N LYS A 3 3.27 16.76 12.88
CA LYS A 3 2.16 16.52 11.97
C LYS A 3 2.68 16.82 10.57
N LEU A 4 2.82 15.79 9.72
CA LEU A 4 3.20 15.98 8.34
C LEU A 4 1.96 16.30 7.51
N ASP A 5 2.00 17.44 6.83
CA ASP A 5 0.98 17.84 5.87
C ASP A 5 1.21 17.06 4.55
N PRO A 6 0.26 16.21 4.12
CA PRO A 6 0.44 15.38 2.93
C PRO A 6 0.71 16.19 1.67
N GLN A 7 0.12 17.38 1.52
CA GLN A 7 0.34 18.23 0.35
C GLN A 7 1.77 18.77 0.35
N LYS A 8 2.26 19.22 1.51
CA LYS A 8 3.65 19.66 1.64
C LYS A 8 4.62 18.52 1.38
N LEU A 9 4.34 17.33 1.88
CA LEU A 9 5.21 16.17 1.67
C LEU A 9 5.23 15.74 0.19
N PHE A 10 4.08 15.69 -0.49
CA PHE A 10 4.06 15.45 -1.94
C PHE A 10 4.84 16.53 -2.72
N THR A 11 4.76 17.80 -2.31
CA THR A 11 5.52 18.89 -2.92
C THR A 11 7.02 18.67 -2.72
N GLN A 12 7.44 18.36 -1.49
CA GLN A 12 8.82 18.06 -1.15
C GLN A 12 9.37 16.88 -1.97
N ILE A 13 8.58 15.80 -2.11
CA ILE A 13 8.96 14.63 -2.92
C ILE A 13 9.12 15.02 -4.39
N ALA A 14 8.21 15.84 -4.92
CA ALA A 14 8.27 16.26 -6.32
C ALA A 14 9.49 17.16 -6.61
N GLU A 15 9.94 17.92 -5.61
CA GLU A 15 11.14 18.78 -5.68
C GLU A 15 12.44 17.98 -5.51
N ASP A 16 12.48 17.05 -4.55
CA ASP A 16 13.69 16.27 -4.23
C ASP A 16 13.96 15.15 -5.26
N VAL A 17 12.91 14.64 -5.93
CA VAL A 17 13.06 13.65 -6.99
C VAL A 17 13.14 14.36 -8.36
N PRO A 18 14.18 14.10 -9.17
CA PRO A 18 14.28 14.67 -10.52
C PRO A 18 13.03 14.41 -11.37
N SER A 19 12.54 15.45 -12.06
CA SER A 19 11.27 15.42 -12.80
C SER A 19 11.16 14.29 -13.84
N GLU A 20 12.27 13.95 -14.49
CA GLU A 20 12.37 12.88 -15.46
C GLU A 20 12.18 11.48 -14.85
N LEU A 21 12.29 11.36 -13.52
CA LEU A 21 12.03 10.13 -12.78
C LEU A 21 10.58 10.00 -12.32
N HIS A 22 9.78 11.08 -12.39
CA HIS A 22 8.39 11.07 -11.88
C HIS A 22 7.50 10.07 -12.61
N GLN A 23 7.71 9.85 -13.91
CA GLN A 23 6.96 8.85 -14.69
C GLN A 23 7.25 7.40 -14.27
N HIS A 24 8.33 7.21 -13.52
CA HIS A 24 8.78 5.92 -13.04
C HIS A 24 8.45 5.73 -11.56
N LEU A 25 7.65 6.58 -10.91
CA LEU A 25 7.32 6.35 -9.52
C LEU A 25 5.88 6.72 -9.22
N PHE A 26 5.32 6.09 -8.22
CA PHE A 26 4.04 6.50 -7.69
C PHE A 26 3.99 6.33 -6.18
N VAL A 27 3.34 7.27 -5.51
CA VAL A 27 3.14 7.20 -4.07
C VAL A 27 2.08 6.14 -3.76
N THR A 28 2.30 5.30 -2.75
CA THR A 28 1.27 4.38 -2.24
C THR A 28 1.21 4.49 -0.73
N GLY A 29 0.53 3.56 -0.08
CA GLY A 29 0.51 3.51 1.37
C GLY A 29 -0.19 4.72 1.98
N SER A 30 0.11 5.00 3.24
CA SER A 30 -0.71 5.93 4.05
C SER A 30 -0.63 7.36 3.50
N LEU A 31 0.50 7.76 2.93
CA LEU A 31 0.70 9.07 2.33
C LEU A 31 -0.21 9.31 1.11
N ALA A 32 -0.34 8.32 0.22
CA ALA A 32 -1.25 8.43 -0.93
C ALA A 32 -2.71 8.61 -0.51
N ALA A 33 -3.17 7.83 0.49
CA ALA A 33 -4.52 7.94 1.00
C ALA A 33 -4.77 9.29 1.72
N ALA A 34 -3.79 9.74 2.50
CA ALA A 34 -3.81 11.01 3.20
C ALA A 34 -3.88 12.22 2.25
N TYR A 35 -3.15 12.17 1.14
CA TYR A 35 -3.20 13.21 0.11
C TYR A 35 -4.53 13.21 -0.65
N HIS A 36 -5.05 12.02 -0.96
CA HIS A 36 -6.32 11.88 -1.67
C HIS A 36 -7.47 12.49 -0.87
N TYR A 37 -7.63 12.06 0.39
CA TYR A 37 -8.70 12.51 1.29
C TYR A 37 -8.31 13.75 2.12
N ARG A 38 -7.40 14.59 1.61
CA ARG A 38 -6.87 15.73 2.37
C ARG A 38 -7.97 16.73 2.80
N THR A 39 -9.04 16.83 2.02
CA THR A 39 -10.16 17.75 2.28
C THR A 39 -11.01 17.25 3.45
N GLU A 40 -11.29 15.94 3.47
CA GLU A 40 -12.03 15.22 4.50
C GLU A 40 -11.24 15.19 5.82
N LEU A 41 -9.92 15.23 5.72
CA LEU A 41 -8.99 15.24 6.85
C LEU A 41 -8.65 16.67 7.36
N MET A 42 -9.18 17.74 6.74
CA MET A 42 -8.86 19.12 7.12
C MET A 42 -9.17 19.41 8.60
N GLY A 43 -8.14 19.81 9.35
CA GLY A 43 -8.19 20.08 10.80
C GLY A 43 -7.75 18.91 11.67
N GLN A 44 -7.53 17.73 11.08
CA GLN A 44 -7.09 16.53 11.77
C GLN A 44 -5.63 16.19 11.46
N ALA A 45 -4.94 15.63 12.43
CA ALA A 45 -3.51 15.37 12.35
C ALA A 45 -3.26 14.00 11.72
N ILE A 46 -2.59 13.93 10.58
CA ILE A 46 -2.19 12.64 10.06
C ILE A 46 -0.86 12.25 10.71
N ASN A 47 -0.88 11.17 11.49
CA ASN A 47 0.33 10.55 12.00
C ASN A 47 0.88 9.57 10.95
N THR A 48 1.37 10.09 9.83
CA THR A 48 2.15 9.28 8.90
C THR A 48 3.63 9.47 9.24
N LYS A 49 4.30 8.42 9.72
CA LYS A 49 5.74 8.45 10.02
C LYS A 49 6.61 8.14 8.80
N ASP A 50 6.01 7.59 7.76
CA ASP A 50 6.73 7.03 6.62
C ASP A 50 6.05 7.47 5.32
N ALA A 51 6.83 7.94 4.34
CA ALA A 51 6.38 8.07 2.96
C ALA A 51 6.71 6.75 2.26
N ASP A 52 5.76 5.82 2.19
CA ASP A 52 5.95 4.59 1.41
C ASP A 52 5.85 4.95 -0.08
N LEU A 53 6.96 5.43 -0.64
CA LEU A 53 7.08 5.79 -2.04
C LEU A 53 7.53 4.57 -2.82
N VAL A 54 6.63 4.04 -3.65
CA VAL A 54 6.97 2.96 -4.57
C VAL A 54 7.60 3.58 -5.80
N ILE A 55 8.91 3.41 -5.88
CA ILE A 55 9.61 3.63 -7.13
C ILE A 55 9.40 2.41 -8.02
N HIS A 56 8.68 2.67 -9.10
CA HIS A 56 8.52 1.84 -10.27
C HIS A 56 9.76 2.12 -11.19
N PRO A 57 9.96 1.54 -12.38
CA PRO A 57 8.97 1.49 -13.43
C PRO A 57 8.36 0.12 -13.60
N ALA A 58 7.33 0.12 -14.44
CA ALA A 58 6.87 -1.05 -15.14
C ALA A 58 8.02 -1.38 -16.05
N GLY A 59 8.55 -2.59 -15.94
CA GLY A 59 9.59 -3.03 -16.84
C GLY A 59 10.55 -3.96 -16.16
N HIS A 60 11.58 -3.45 -15.48
CA HIS A 60 12.75 -4.27 -15.22
C HIS A 60 13.63 -3.80 -14.04
N VAL A 61 14.31 -4.78 -13.42
CA VAL A 61 15.36 -4.65 -12.40
C VAL A 61 16.42 -3.60 -12.78
N GLU A 62 16.72 -3.50 -14.08
CA GLU A 62 17.75 -2.59 -14.58
C GLU A 62 17.40 -1.12 -14.40
N SER A 63 16.14 -0.74 -14.66
CA SER A 63 15.69 0.63 -14.47
C SER A 63 15.72 1.02 -12.99
N CYS A 64 15.43 0.08 -12.09
CA CYS A 64 15.59 0.31 -10.65
C CYS A 64 17.05 0.60 -10.27
N ARG A 65 18.01 -0.12 -10.88
CA ARG A 65 19.46 0.10 -10.67
C ARG A 65 19.85 1.51 -11.09
N GLU A 66 19.48 1.89 -12.32
CA GLU A 66 19.79 3.20 -12.89
C GLU A 66 19.19 4.35 -12.08
N MET A 67 17.94 4.22 -11.65
CA MET A 67 17.28 5.21 -10.81
C MET A 67 17.96 5.35 -9.46
N THR A 68 18.31 4.23 -8.82
CA THR A 68 18.99 4.24 -7.52
C THR A 68 20.35 4.94 -7.64
N GLU A 69 21.17 4.56 -8.62
CA GLU A 69 22.49 5.17 -8.85
C GLU A 69 22.38 6.66 -9.16
N LYS A 70 21.38 7.07 -9.96
CA LYS A 70 21.13 8.46 -10.28
C LYS A 70 20.77 9.28 -9.03
N LEU A 71 19.85 8.78 -8.21
CA LEU A 71 19.46 9.47 -6.97
C LEU A 71 20.64 9.62 -6.02
N LEU A 72 21.41 8.55 -5.80
CA LEU A 72 22.64 8.61 -5.01
C LEU A 72 23.63 9.66 -5.56
N GLY A 73 23.78 9.75 -6.89
CA GLY A 73 24.60 10.76 -7.55
C GLY A 73 24.11 12.20 -7.36
N THR A 74 22.83 12.40 -7.04
CA THR A 74 22.24 13.72 -6.72
C THR A 74 22.25 14.06 -5.22
N GLY A 75 22.92 13.25 -4.40
CA GLY A 75 23.07 13.49 -2.96
C GLY A 75 22.06 12.79 -2.07
N TRP A 76 21.20 11.92 -2.62
CA TRP A 76 20.40 11.02 -1.82
C TRP A 76 21.30 10.05 -1.05
N ARG A 77 20.86 9.61 0.13
CA ARG A 77 21.64 8.77 1.04
C ARG A 77 20.93 7.47 1.34
N LYS A 78 21.67 6.40 1.60
CA LYS A 78 21.07 5.14 2.09
C LYS A 78 20.62 5.31 3.54
N THR A 79 19.50 4.68 3.90
CA THR A 79 19.13 4.48 5.31
C THR A 79 20.05 3.44 5.97
N ASP A 80 20.07 3.38 7.31
CA ASP A 80 20.82 2.35 8.05
C ASP A 80 20.37 0.91 7.76
N ALA A 81 19.12 0.75 7.29
CA ALA A 81 18.57 -0.55 6.89
C ALA A 81 18.93 -0.96 5.45
N CYS A 82 19.56 -0.07 4.67
CA CYS A 82 19.90 -0.26 3.27
C CYS A 82 21.42 -0.41 3.11
N PHE A 83 21.90 -1.66 3.21
CA PHE A 83 23.32 -2.00 3.05
C PHE A 83 23.51 -3.16 2.06
N PRO A 84 24.65 -3.19 1.35
CA PRO A 84 24.89 -4.21 0.34
C PRO A 84 25.22 -5.56 0.99
N MET A 85 24.86 -6.64 0.29
CA MET A 85 25.34 -7.99 0.55
C MET A 85 26.44 -8.35 -0.46
N GLU A 86 27.42 -9.17 -0.03
CA GLU A 86 28.51 -9.61 -0.92
C GLU A 86 28.03 -10.55 -2.03
N ARG A 87 26.94 -11.27 -1.80
CA ARG A 87 26.44 -12.33 -2.68
C ARG A 87 24.95 -12.14 -2.93
N GLN A 88 24.52 -12.63 -4.09
CA GLN A 88 23.12 -12.69 -4.50
C GLN A 88 22.27 -13.63 -3.64
N GLU A 89 22.88 -14.69 -3.12
CA GLU A 89 22.21 -15.74 -2.34
C GLU A 89 22.73 -15.79 -0.89
N PRO A 90 21.86 -16.10 0.09
CA PRO A 90 20.43 -16.39 -0.07
C PRO A 90 19.59 -15.13 -0.28
N VAL A 91 18.62 -15.17 -1.21
CA VAL A 91 17.81 -13.98 -1.57
C VAL A 91 17.07 -13.32 -0.40
N ASP A 92 16.71 -14.08 0.64
CA ASP A 92 16.00 -13.57 1.81
C ASP A 92 16.89 -12.72 2.74
N ASP A 93 18.21 -12.80 2.60
CA ASP A 93 19.15 -11.97 3.35
C ASP A 93 19.37 -10.60 2.72
N LEU A 94 18.97 -10.42 1.45
CA LEU A 94 19.12 -9.17 0.72
C LEU A 94 18.33 -8.04 1.39
N ARG A 95 18.86 -6.82 1.26
CA ARG A 95 18.22 -5.61 1.81
C ARG A 95 17.50 -4.84 0.72
N ALA A 96 16.32 -4.34 1.07
CA ALA A 96 15.58 -3.41 0.24
C ALA A 96 16.36 -2.11 0.06
N ILE A 97 16.30 -1.54 -1.13
CA ILE A 97 16.87 -0.22 -1.40
C ILE A 97 15.96 0.82 -0.75
N ARG A 98 16.51 1.53 0.24
CA ARG A 98 15.83 2.61 0.96
C ARG A 98 16.68 3.85 1.03
N LEU A 99 16.21 4.96 0.45
CA LEU A 99 16.97 6.19 0.35
C LEU A 99 16.30 7.37 1.06
N LEU A 100 17.11 8.22 1.69
CA LEU A 100 16.75 9.50 2.29
C LEU A 100 17.08 10.63 1.30
N PRO A 101 16.23 11.66 1.18
CA PRO A 101 16.52 12.80 0.34
C PRO A 101 17.74 13.59 0.86
N PRO A 102 18.34 14.45 0.01
CA PRO A 102 19.51 15.23 0.40
C PRO A 102 19.22 16.24 1.52
N THR A 103 17.98 16.70 1.62
CA THR A 103 17.55 17.86 2.40
C THR A 103 16.75 17.51 3.66
N SER A 104 16.39 16.23 3.85
CA SER A 104 15.48 15.80 4.92
C SER A 104 15.75 14.37 5.41
N ASP A 105 15.47 14.14 6.70
CA ASP A 105 15.38 12.80 7.31
C ASP A 105 13.91 12.48 7.69
N GLU A 106 12.95 13.31 7.27
CA GLU A 106 11.53 13.16 7.63
C GLU A 106 10.83 12.04 6.87
N TYR A 107 11.40 11.60 5.75
CA TYR A 107 10.90 10.48 4.97
C TYR A 107 12.02 9.75 4.23
N PHE A 108 11.76 8.52 3.83
CA PHE A 108 12.61 7.76 2.91
C PHE A 108 11.77 7.23 1.74
N ILE A 109 12.40 6.81 0.66
CA ILE A 109 11.79 6.07 -0.45
C ILE A 109 12.19 4.61 -0.37
N GLU A 110 11.28 3.67 -0.66
CA GLU A 110 11.57 2.24 -0.73
C GLU A 110 11.28 1.71 -2.14
N PHE A 111 12.26 1.06 -2.76
CA PHE A 111 12.05 0.48 -4.08
C PHE A 111 11.36 -0.87 -3.94
N LEU A 112 10.22 -1.01 -4.61
CA LEU A 112 9.46 -2.25 -4.70
C LEU A 112 9.34 -2.68 -6.16
N ASN A 113 9.24 -3.98 -6.39
CA ASN A 113 8.96 -4.52 -7.71
C ASN A 113 7.47 -4.85 -7.86
N ILE A 114 6.89 -4.52 -9.02
CA ILE A 114 5.54 -4.97 -9.37
C ILE A 114 5.58 -6.46 -9.72
N PRO A 115 4.72 -7.29 -9.09
CA PRO A 115 4.72 -8.72 -9.31
C PRO A 115 4.45 -9.07 -10.78
N GLU A 116 5.01 -10.19 -11.20
CA GLU A 116 4.61 -10.85 -12.44
C GLU A 116 3.11 -11.22 -12.37
N GLN A 117 2.45 -11.27 -13.53
CA GLN A 117 1.08 -11.79 -13.59
C GLN A 117 1.02 -13.21 -13.02
N ASP A 118 -0.02 -13.50 -12.26
CA ASP A 118 -0.21 -14.79 -11.58
C ASP A 118 0.93 -15.19 -10.61
N GLN A 119 1.75 -14.25 -10.09
CA GLN A 119 2.71 -14.56 -9.02
C GLN A 119 2.00 -15.31 -7.88
N ILE A 120 2.54 -16.48 -7.50
CA ILE A 120 1.91 -17.36 -6.49
C ILE A 120 2.44 -17.02 -5.10
N GLU A 121 3.74 -16.78 -5.00
CA GLU A 121 4.45 -16.47 -3.76
C GLU A 121 3.96 -15.15 -3.18
N ALA A 122 3.61 -15.16 -1.89
CA ALA A 122 3.15 -13.95 -1.20
C ALA A 122 4.18 -12.81 -1.29
N LYS A 123 5.46 -13.17 -1.25
CA LYS A 123 6.59 -12.26 -1.41
C LYS A 123 7.71 -12.98 -2.17
N LYS A 124 8.27 -12.31 -3.18
CA LYS A 124 9.46 -12.71 -3.92
C LYS A 124 10.51 -11.61 -3.78
N TRP A 125 11.76 -11.97 -3.52
CA TRP A 125 12.88 -11.03 -3.56
C TRP A 125 13.58 -11.17 -4.91
N ILE A 126 13.76 -10.05 -5.61
CA ILE A 126 14.45 -10.03 -6.90
C ILE A 126 15.82 -9.41 -6.68
N PRO A 127 16.91 -10.17 -6.85
CA PRO A 127 18.24 -9.64 -6.61
C PRO A 127 18.63 -8.59 -7.65
N ILE A 128 19.34 -7.57 -7.19
CA ILE A 128 19.85 -6.47 -8.00
C ILE A 128 21.31 -6.21 -7.63
N GLN A 129 22.19 -6.23 -8.62
CA GLN A 129 23.60 -5.90 -8.44
C GLN A 129 23.79 -4.39 -8.65
N MET A 130 24.36 -3.72 -7.66
CA MET A 130 24.80 -2.35 -7.73
C MET A 130 26.33 -2.28 -7.69
N SER A 131 26.90 -1.09 -7.90
CA SER A 131 28.35 -0.86 -7.86
C SER A 131 29.02 -1.27 -6.55
N ASP A 132 28.28 -1.30 -5.44
CA ASP A 132 28.81 -1.58 -4.10
C ASP A 132 28.33 -2.92 -3.50
N GLY A 133 27.58 -3.74 -4.26
CA GLY A 133 27.17 -5.08 -3.86
C GLY A 133 25.74 -5.43 -4.27
N TRP A 134 25.16 -6.44 -3.61
CA TRP A 134 23.84 -6.98 -3.93
C TRP A 134 22.76 -6.46 -2.99
N TYR A 135 21.61 -6.13 -3.56
CA TYR A 135 20.39 -5.73 -2.88
C TYR A 135 19.22 -6.57 -3.38
N GLY A 136 18.06 -6.43 -2.76
CA GLY A 136 16.83 -7.13 -3.15
C GLY A 136 15.69 -6.15 -3.40
N LEU A 137 14.93 -6.37 -4.47
CA LEU A 137 13.65 -5.70 -4.71
C LEU A 137 12.52 -6.59 -4.20
N PRO A 138 11.80 -6.20 -3.14
CA PRO A 138 10.66 -6.97 -2.67
C PRO A 138 9.50 -6.83 -3.66
N SER A 139 8.91 -7.97 -4.03
CA SER A 139 7.75 -8.10 -4.92
C SER A 139 6.64 -8.81 -4.17
N PHE A 140 5.61 -8.07 -3.76
CA PHE A 140 4.45 -8.63 -3.05
C PHE A 140 3.36 -9.00 -4.05
N ARG A 141 2.80 -10.20 -3.90
CA ARG A 141 1.83 -10.80 -4.85
C ARG A 141 0.73 -9.86 -5.31
N PHE A 142 0.15 -9.09 -4.38
CA PHE A 142 -1.02 -8.25 -4.65
C PHE A 142 -0.68 -6.78 -4.90
N LEU A 143 0.61 -6.42 -4.93
CA LEU A 143 1.04 -5.05 -5.18
C LEU A 143 0.78 -4.61 -6.63
N GLY A 144 0.61 -5.55 -7.56
CA GLY A 144 0.24 -5.22 -8.95
C GLY A 144 -1.07 -4.44 -9.04
N VAL A 145 -2.00 -4.68 -8.13
CA VAL A 145 -3.32 -4.02 -8.11
C VAL A 145 -3.20 -2.50 -7.90
N VAL A 146 -2.30 -2.03 -7.01
CA VAL A 146 -2.13 -0.58 -6.78
C VAL A 146 -1.53 0.18 -7.97
N SER A 147 -1.01 -0.54 -8.97
CA SER A 147 -0.51 0.07 -10.20
C SER A 147 -1.61 0.38 -11.22
N ILE A 148 -2.82 -0.16 -11.02
CA ILE A 148 -3.97 0.05 -11.90
C ILE A 148 -4.69 1.35 -11.51
N GLY A 149 -5.10 2.14 -12.50
CA GLY A 149 -5.92 3.35 -12.28
C GLY A 149 -5.23 4.43 -11.42
N ARG A 150 -3.90 4.55 -11.52
CA ARG A 150 -3.12 5.56 -10.78
C ARG A 150 -3.68 6.96 -11.02
N LEU A 151 -3.72 7.74 -9.94
CA LEU A 151 -4.15 9.13 -9.95
C LEU A 151 -2.94 10.05 -10.06
N ARG A 152 -3.16 11.30 -10.44
CA ARG A 152 -2.09 12.30 -10.57
C ARG A 152 -2.33 13.46 -9.61
N SER A 153 -1.29 13.81 -8.86
CA SER A 153 -1.28 14.99 -7.98
C SER A 153 -1.10 16.28 -8.78
N GLU A 154 -1.43 17.41 -8.16
CA GLU A 154 -1.18 18.75 -8.73
C GLU A 154 0.31 19.00 -9.03
N MET A 155 1.20 18.33 -8.30
CA MET A 155 2.66 18.41 -8.46
C MET A 155 3.20 17.46 -9.54
N GLY A 156 2.32 16.75 -10.25
CA GLY A 156 2.67 15.89 -11.37
C GLY A 156 3.07 14.46 -11.00
N LEU A 157 3.23 14.15 -9.70
CA LEU A 157 3.48 12.79 -9.19
C LEU A 157 2.23 11.92 -9.31
N GLU A 158 2.43 10.68 -9.76
CA GLU A 158 1.39 9.66 -9.71
C GLU A 158 1.25 9.07 -8.29
N TYR A 159 0.07 8.58 -7.95
CA TYR A 159 -0.17 7.86 -6.70
C TYR A 159 -1.26 6.79 -6.85
N ALA A 160 -1.21 5.77 -6.00
CA ALA A 160 -2.18 4.68 -5.98
C ALA A 160 -3.56 5.20 -5.56
N ALA A 161 -4.60 4.79 -6.30
CA ALA A 161 -5.98 5.06 -5.91
C ALA A 161 -6.31 4.37 -4.57
N PRO A 162 -6.97 5.06 -3.61
CA PRO A 162 -7.38 4.45 -2.35
C PRO A 162 -8.20 3.17 -2.49
N SER A 163 -9.09 3.11 -3.47
CA SER A 163 -9.87 1.92 -3.79
C SER A 163 -8.97 0.72 -4.11
N MET A 164 -7.93 0.90 -4.92
CA MET A 164 -6.99 -0.17 -5.27
C MET A 164 -6.11 -0.58 -4.08
N MET A 165 -5.74 0.36 -3.20
CA MET A 165 -5.05 0.02 -1.95
C MET A 165 -5.94 -0.82 -1.02
N ALA A 166 -7.24 -0.49 -0.92
CA ALA A 166 -8.20 -1.29 -0.17
C ALA A 166 -8.31 -2.72 -0.74
N LEU A 167 -8.42 -2.86 -2.06
CA LEU A 167 -8.42 -4.17 -2.73
C LEU A 167 -7.15 -4.98 -2.45
N THR A 168 -5.97 -4.37 -2.56
CA THR A 168 -4.70 -5.03 -2.23
C THR A 168 -4.66 -5.55 -0.79
N ASN A 169 -5.18 -4.79 0.17
CA ASN A 169 -5.24 -5.22 1.56
C ASN A 169 -6.21 -6.39 1.77
N LEU A 170 -7.40 -6.36 1.13
CA LEU A 170 -8.36 -7.47 1.18
C LEU A 170 -7.78 -8.76 0.60
N LEU A 171 -7.09 -8.67 -0.54
CA LEU A 171 -6.45 -9.83 -1.18
C LEU A 171 -5.28 -10.38 -0.36
N SER A 172 -4.52 -9.50 0.28
CA SER A 172 -3.36 -9.87 1.10
C SER A 172 -3.75 -10.58 2.41
N HIS A 173 -4.98 -10.36 2.89
CA HIS A 173 -5.49 -10.90 4.15
C HIS A 173 -6.83 -11.62 3.94
N PRO A 174 -6.81 -12.83 3.32
CA PRO A 174 -8.02 -13.64 3.14
C PRO A 174 -8.58 -14.20 4.46
N GLU A 175 -7.83 -14.10 5.55
CA GLU A 175 -8.16 -14.52 6.92
C GLU A 175 -7.51 -13.57 7.94
N VAL A 176 -7.97 -13.59 9.20
CA VAL A 176 -7.30 -12.90 10.31
C VAL A 176 -6.08 -13.74 10.75
N GLY A 177 -4.93 -13.44 10.13
CA GLY A 177 -3.67 -14.13 10.42
C GLY A 177 -3.09 -13.87 11.83
N LYS A 178 -2.03 -14.62 12.18
CA LYS A 178 -1.36 -14.56 13.50
C LYS A 178 -0.14 -13.62 13.54
N SER A 179 0.29 -13.10 12.40
CA SER A 179 1.47 -12.24 12.30
C SER A 179 1.24 -10.92 13.04
N ARG A 180 2.19 -10.53 13.89
CA ARG A 180 2.18 -9.27 14.62
C ARG A 180 3.27 -8.33 14.11
N ILE A 181 3.04 -7.04 14.25
CA ILE A 181 4.01 -6.00 13.92
C ILE A 181 5.16 -6.06 14.93
N GLU A 182 6.39 -6.12 14.44
CA GLU A 182 7.58 -6.38 15.27
C GLU A 182 8.28 -5.10 15.74
N SER A 183 8.00 -3.96 15.11
CA SER A 183 8.66 -2.69 15.38
C SER A 183 7.75 -1.47 15.13
N GLY A 184 8.14 -0.32 15.68
CA GLY A 184 7.42 0.94 15.53
C GLY A 184 6.33 1.18 16.59
N SER A 185 5.45 2.16 16.35
CA SER A 185 4.39 2.53 17.31
C SER A 185 3.22 1.55 17.38
N MET A 186 3.21 0.53 16.52
CA MET A 186 2.17 -0.50 16.43
C MET A 186 2.65 -1.88 16.89
N THR A 187 3.85 -1.98 17.48
CA THR A 187 4.44 -3.26 17.91
C THR A 187 3.45 -4.09 18.72
N GLY A 188 3.37 -5.37 18.37
CA GLY A 188 2.46 -6.32 18.99
C GLY A 188 1.04 -6.32 18.40
N THR A 189 0.70 -5.43 17.48
CA THR A 189 -0.63 -5.44 16.81
C THR A 189 -0.66 -6.45 15.66
N LEU A 190 -1.79 -7.13 15.44
CA LEU A 190 -2.04 -8.02 14.32
C LEU A 190 -1.94 -7.26 13.00
N ARG A 191 -1.12 -7.77 12.08
CA ARG A 191 -0.91 -7.16 10.76
C ARG A 191 -2.19 -7.17 9.94
N SER A 192 -2.92 -8.27 9.95
CA SER A 192 -4.23 -8.41 9.29
C SER A 192 -5.23 -7.40 9.82
N ALA A 193 -5.35 -7.24 11.15
CA ALA A 193 -6.24 -6.24 11.75
C ALA A 193 -5.88 -4.81 11.33
N LYS A 194 -4.59 -4.46 11.28
CA LYS A 194 -4.14 -3.14 10.80
C LYS A 194 -4.53 -2.90 9.34
N ASP A 195 -4.23 -3.85 8.45
CA ASP A 195 -4.46 -3.68 7.01
C ASP A 195 -5.94 -3.77 6.63
N LEU A 196 -6.71 -4.68 7.24
CA LEU A 196 -8.17 -4.80 7.06
C LEU A 196 -8.92 -3.64 7.71
N GLY A 197 -8.51 -3.17 8.89
CA GLY A 197 -9.04 -1.94 9.49
C GLY A 197 -8.84 -0.73 8.58
N ARG A 198 -7.70 -0.66 7.89
CA ARG A 198 -7.45 0.36 6.88
C ARG A 198 -8.40 0.28 5.68
N VAL A 199 -8.84 -0.91 5.27
CA VAL A 199 -9.89 -1.05 4.24
C VAL A 199 -11.17 -0.33 4.66
N ILE A 200 -11.64 -0.58 5.89
CA ILE A 200 -12.84 0.07 6.43
C ILE A 200 -12.65 1.58 6.53
N ALA A 201 -11.48 2.03 6.98
CA ALA A 201 -11.17 3.46 7.08
C ALA A 201 -11.21 4.18 5.73
N LEU A 202 -10.68 3.55 4.67
CA LEU A 202 -10.74 4.12 3.33
C LEU A 202 -12.18 4.17 2.80
N ALA A 203 -12.98 3.13 3.04
CA ALA A 203 -14.40 3.11 2.68
C ALA A 203 -15.22 4.19 3.42
N ARG A 204 -14.88 4.47 4.68
CA ARG A 204 -15.50 5.55 5.45
C ARG A 204 -15.18 6.92 4.86
N LEU A 205 -13.93 7.18 4.50
CA LEU A 205 -13.50 8.45 3.92
C LEU A 205 -14.10 8.69 2.53
N ALA A 206 -14.20 7.63 1.72
CA ALA A 206 -14.82 7.65 0.40
C ALA A 206 -16.32 7.98 0.44
N GLY A 207 -17.01 7.51 1.48
CA GLY A 207 -18.47 7.57 1.54
C GLY A 207 -19.13 6.53 0.61
N ARG A 208 -20.46 6.45 0.67
CA ARG A 208 -21.22 5.38 -0.01
C ARG A 208 -21.12 5.43 -1.52
N ASP A 209 -21.42 6.58 -2.11
CA ASP A 209 -21.50 6.74 -3.56
C ASP A 209 -20.16 6.40 -4.24
N GLU A 210 -19.03 6.77 -3.62
CA GLU A 210 -17.72 6.42 -4.13
C GLU A 210 -17.42 4.92 -3.96
N VAL A 211 -17.74 4.32 -2.81
CA VAL A 211 -17.53 2.89 -2.54
C VAL A 211 -18.27 2.00 -3.55
N GLU A 212 -19.51 2.33 -3.89
CA GLU A 212 -20.30 1.59 -4.88
C GLU A 212 -19.63 1.61 -6.27
N SER A 213 -18.95 2.72 -6.61
CA SER A 213 -18.21 2.85 -7.88
C SER A 213 -16.93 2.00 -7.95
N TRP A 214 -16.49 1.39 -6.84
CA TRP A 214 -15.26 0.58 -6.81
C TRP A 214 -15.43 -0.81 -7.43
N GLN A 215 -16.67 -1.29 -7.59
CA GLN A 215 -16.98 -2.67 -7.97
C GLN A 215 -16.37 -3.08 -9.32
N GLU A 216 -16.70 -2.36 -10.41
CA GLU A 216 -16.18 -2.68 -11.75
C GLU A 216 -14.65 -2.54 -11.84
N PRO A 217 -14.03 -1.43 -11.37
CA PRO A 217 -12.57 -1.33 -11.36
C PRO A 217 -11.87 -2.44 -10.59
N TRP A 218 -12.43 -2.88 -9.45
CA TRP A 218 -11.87 -3.98 -8.67
C TRP A 218 -11.93 -5.30 -9.43
N PHE A 219 -13.08 -5.60 -10.05
CA PHE A 219 -13.24 -6.81 -10.83
C PHE A 219 -12.23 -6.89 -11.98
N ASP A 220 -12.07 -5.80 -12.73
CA ASP A 220 -11.13 -5.72 -13.85
C ASP A 220 -9.67 -5.81 -13.39
N ALA A 221 -9.30 -5.16 -12.27
CA ALA A 221 -7.96 -5.23 -11.72
C ALA A 221 -7.58 -6.67 -11.31
N VAL A 222 -8.49 -7.41 -10.67
CA VAL A 222 -8.24 -8.81 -10.31
C VAL A 222 -8.02 -9.67 -11.56
N LYS A 223 -8.84 -9.48 -12.60
CA LYS A 223 -8.69 -10.20 -13.88
C LYS A 223 -7.38 -9.86 -14.60
N GLN A 224 -6.97 -8.60 -14.58
CA GLN A 224 -5.75 -8.15 -15.25
C GLN A 224 -4.49 -8.64 -14.54
N CYS A 225 -4.46 -8.62 -13.20
CA CYS A 225 -3.29 -9.02 -12.43
C CYS A 225 -3.20 -10.55 -12.23
N PHE A 226 -4.33 -11.26 -12.21
CA PHE A 226 -4.41 -12.69 -11.90
C PHE A 226 -5.25 -13.45 -12.93
N PRO A 227 -4.91 -13.44 -14.22
CA PRO A 227 -5.76 -14.02 -15.26
C PRO A 227 -6.05 -15.52 -15.07
N SER A 228 -5.16 -16.28 -14.43
CA SER A 228 -5.40 -17.70 -14.14
C SER A 228 -6.20 -17.94 -12.86
N GLY A 229 -6.13 -17.01 -11.89
CA GLY A 229 -6.69 -17.17 -10.54
C GLY A 229 -7.85 -16.24 -10.18
N TRP A 230 -8.29 -15.37 -11.10
CA TRP A 230 -9.19 -14.26 -10.77
C TRP A 230 -10.51 -14.73 -10.15
N LYS A 231 -11.12 -15.81 -10.67
CA LYS A 231 -12.40 -16.33 -10.15
C LYS A 231 -12.29 -16.71 -8.69
N GLU A 232 -11.26 -17.49 -8.36
CA GLU A 232 -11.03 -17.95 -6.98
C GLU A 232 -10.72 -16.78 -6.05
N LEU A 233 -9.91 -15.81 -6.50
CA LEU A 233 -9.60 -14.62 -5.73
C LEU A 233 -10.86 -13.80 -5.48
N THR A 234 -11.65 -13.51 -6.51
CA THR A 234 -12.87 -12.68 -6.37
C THR A 234 -13.88 -13.31 -5.42
N VAL A 235 -14.11 -14.62 -5.50
CA VAL A 235 -15.01 -15.34 -4.57
C VAL A 235 -14.51 -15.31 -3.11
N LYS A 236 -13.21 -15.16 -2.89
CA LYS A 236 -12.60 -15.11 -1.55
C LYS A 236 -12.36 -13.70 -1.01
N ILE A 237 -12.42 -12.66 -1.85
CA ILE A 237 -12.25 -11.26 -1.41
C ILE A 237 -13.19 -10.99 -0.25
N GLY A 238 -12.69 -10.35 0.82
CA GLY A 238 -13.51 -9.97 1.97
C GLY A 238 -13.64 -11.01 3.07
N ARG A 239 -13.18 -12.26 2.90
CA ARG A 239 -13.28 -13.29 3.95
C ARG A 239 -12.58 -12.90 5.25
N GLY A 240 -11.36 -12.35 5.14
CA GLY A 240 -10.65 -11.85 6.31
C GLY A 240 -11.35 -10.65 6.97
N LEU A 241 -12.07 -9.85 6.19
CA LEU A 241 -12.88 -8.75 6.73
C LEU A 241 -14.09 -9.27 7.52
N GLU A 242 -14.79 -10.28 6.99
CA GLU A 242 -15.89 -10.97 7.70
C GLU A 242 -15.39 -11.56 9.04
N GLU A 243 -14.24 -12.25 9.01
CA GLU A 243 -13.59 -12.77 10.22
C GLU A 243 -13.19 -11.66 11.21
N LEU A 244 -12.64 -10.53 10.71
CA LEU A 244 -12.28 -9.38 11.54
C LEU A 244 -13.49 -8.82 12.27
N LEU A 245 -14.63 -8.66 11.59
CA LEU A 245 -15.85 -8.10 12.19
C LEU A 245 -16.45 -9.05 13.24
N GLY A 246 -16.28 -10.36 13.06
CA GLY A 246 -16.67 -11.40 14.01
C GLY A 246 -15.76 -11.54 15.24
N ASP A 247 -14.52 -11.05 15.19
CA ASP A 247 -13.55 -11.09 16.30
C ASP A 247 -13.43 -9.72 16.99
N ALA A 248 -14.02 -9.60 18.18
CA ALA A 248 -14.01 -8.36 18.96
C ALA A 248 -12.60 -7.85 19.31
N ASN A 249 -11.63 -8.75 19.55
CA ASN A 249 -10.26 -8.34 19.88
C ASN A 249 -9.54 -7.82 18.63
N ALA A 250 -9.65 -8.55 17.51
CA ALA A 250 -9.06 -8.13 16.25
C ALA A 250 -9.67 -6.81 15.77
N LEU A 251 -10.99 -6.63 15.89
CA LEU A 251 -11.66 -5.38 15.54
C LEU A 251 -11.22 -4.21 16.45
N GLN A 252 -11.01 -4.45 17.74
CA GLN A 252 -10.46 -3.43 18.64
C GLN A 252 -9.02 -3.04 18.26
N GLU A 253 -8.20 -4.01 17.86
CA GLU A 253 -6.86 -3.75 17.31
C GLU A 253 -6.95 -2.90 16.02
N ALA A 254 -7.86 -3.26 15.09
CA ALA A 254 -8.13 -2.49 13.87
C ALA A 254 -8.55 -1.04 14.16
N GLN A 255 -9.50 -0.83 15.09
CA GLN A 255 -9.92 0.51 15.50
C GLN A 255 -8.76 1.32 16.07
N ARG A 256 -7.98 0.74 16.99
CA ARG A 256 -6.80 1.42 17.53
C ARG A 256 -5.84 1.83 16.42
N THR A 257 -5.63 0.96 15.44
CA THR A 257 -4.68 1.25 14.36
C THR A 257 -5.15 2.37 13.43
N THR A 258 -6.45 2.43 13.16
CA THR A 258 -7.05 3.46 12.31
C THR A 258 -7.13 4.80 13.05
N ASP A 259 -7.41 4.78 14.36
CA ASP A 259 -7.47 5.96 15.23
C ASP A 259 -6.10 6.61 15.45
N ILE A 260 -5.01 5.86 15.56
CA ILE A 260 -3.68 6.49 15.57
C ILE A 260 -3.15 6.79 14.16
N GLY A 261 -3.86 6.33 13.12
CA GLY A 261 -3.48 6.42 11.71
C GLY A 261 -4.35 7.40 10.92
N ILE A 262 -5.02 6.91 9.87
CA ILE A 262 -5.72 7.75 8.88
C ILE A 262 -7.00 8.39 9.42
N LEU A 263 -7.63 7.82 10.45
CA LEU A 263 -8.85 8.38 11.07
C LEU A 263 -8.52 9.18 12.33
N ASN A 264 -7.25 9.57 12.53
CA ASN A 264 -6.83 10.23 13.75
C ASN A 264 -7.55 11.56 14.00
N GLY A 265 -8.24 11.65 15.14
CA GLY A 265 -9.01 12.84 15.51
C GLY A 265 -10.48 12.79 15.08
N MET A 266 -10.89 11.77 14.32
CA MET A 266 -12.29 11.58 13.92
C MET A 266 -13.13 10.94 15.04
N ASN A 267 -12.49 10.42 16.10
CA ASN A 267 -13.11 9.74 17.23
C ASN A 267 -14.01 8.57 16.82
N VAL A 268 -13.61 7.83 15.78
CA VAL A 268 -14.37 6.68 15.27
C VAL A 268 -14.31 5.56 16.30
N THR A 269 -15.48 5.18 16.79
CA THR A 269 -15.66 4.09 17.75
C THR A 269 -15.55 2.73 17.08
N VAL A 270 -15.37 1.67 17.90
CA VAL A 270 -15.36 0.29 17.41
C VAL A 270 -16.69 -0.07 16.74
N ASP A 271 -17.81 0.41 17.28
CA ASP A 271 -19.15 0.15 16.73
C ASP A 271 -19.37 0.87 15.39
N GLU A 272 -18.92 2.11 15.25
CA GLU A 272 -18.94 2.81 13.96
C GLU A 272 -18.05 2.11 12.94
N LEU A 273 -16.84 1.69 13.33
CA LEU A 273 -15.96 0.93 12.44
C LEU A 273 -16.59 -0.40 12.02
N ARG A 274 -17.28 -1.08 12.93
CA ARG A 274 -18.04 -2.30 12.61
C ARG A 274 -19.11 -2.03 11.57
N ALA A 275 -19.96 -1.02 11.82
CA ALA A 275 -21.07 -0.68 10.94
C ALA A 275 -20.58 -0.34 9.53
N GLU A 276 -19.45 0.35 9.41
CA GLU A 276 -18.83 0.64 8.11
C GLU A 276 -18.30 -0.62 7.42
N GLY A 277 -17.70 -1.55 8.17
CA GLY A 277 -17.25 -2.83 7.62
C GLY A 277 -18.40 -3.72 7.15
N GLU A 278 -19.49 -3.79 7.91
CA GLU A 278 -20.72 -4.51 7.53
C GLU A 278 -21.35 -3.91 6.28
N ARG A 279 -21.41 -2.57 6.20
CA ARG A 279 -21.89 -1.85 5.02
C ARG A 279 -21.03 -2.14 3.79
N LEU A 280 -19.70 -2.09 3.93
CA LEU A 280 -18.77 -2.41 2.85
C LEU A 280 -18.96 -3.84 2.31
N ILE A 281 -19.28 -4.80 3.19
CA ILE A 281 -19.56 -6.18 2.77
C ILE A 281 -20.77 -6.21 1.84
N VAL A 282 -21.88 -5.64 2.28
CA VAL A 282 -23.17 -5.68 1.55
C VAL A 282 -23.14 -4.83 0.28
N ASP A 283 -22.62 -3.60 0.36
CA ASP A 283 -22.70 -2.64 -0.75
C ASP A 283 -21.65 -2.90 -1.85
N LEU A 284 -20.56 -3.62 -1.56
CA LEU A 284 -19.45 -3.80 -2.52
C LEU A 284 -18.95 -5.25 -2.65
N ILE A 285 -18.64 -5.91 -1.53
CA ILE A 285 -17.95 -7.21 -1.57
C ILE A 285 -18.88 -8.33 -2.05
N GLU A 286 -20.11 -8.38 -1.55
CA GLU A 286 -21.13 -9.34 -1.99
C GLU A 286 -21.45 -9.18 -3.49
N PRO A 287 -21.80 -7.98 -4.00
CA PRO A 287 -21.99 -7.75 -5.44
C PRO A 287 -20.77 -8.14 -6.29
N LEU A 288 -19.55 -7.84 -5.82
CA LEU A 288 -18.32 -8.21 -6.52
C LEU A 288 -18.13 -9.74 -6.61
N ARG A 289 -18.46 -10.47 -5.54
CA ARG A 289 -18.42 -11.95 -5.53
C ARG A 289 -19.48 -12.54 -6.46
N GLU A 290 -20.66 -11.93 -6.54
CA GLU A 290 -21.72 -12.33 -7.47
C GLU A 290 -21.29 -12.19 -8.93
N MET A 291 -20.59 -11.11 -9.30
CA MET A 291 -20.03 -10.95 -10.67
C MET A 291 -19.11 -12.11 -11.08
N ALA A 292 -18.37 -12.71 -10.14
CA ALA A 292 -17.52 -13.87 -10.44
C ALA A 292 -18.31 -15.16 -10.69
N ASN A 293 -19.50 -15.28 -10.08
CA ASN A 293 -20.40 -16.41 -10.26
C ASN A 293 -21.25 -16.27 -11.53
N ASP A 294 -21.66 -15.05 -11.87
CA ASP A 294 -22.46 -14.77 -13.08
C ASP A 294 -21.61 -14.77 -14.35
N GLY A 295 -20.29 -14.54 -14.25
CA GLY A 295 -19.31 -14.74 -15.33
C GLY A 295 -19.00 -16.22 -15.66
N ILE A 296 -19.94 -17.13 -15.34
CA ILE A 296 -19.95 -18.55 -15.74
C ILE A 296 -20.96 -18.69 -16.89
N GLU A 297 -20.64 -18.09 -18.05
CA GLU A 297 -21.21 -18.48 -19.35
C GLU A 297 -20.07 -18.88 -20.30
#